data_AF-A0A9D0CF76-F1
#
_entry.id   AF-A0A9D0CF76-F1
#
_cell.length_a   1.000
_cell.length_b   1.000
_cell.length_c   1.000
_cell.angle_alpha   90.00
_cell.angle_beta   90.00
_cell.angle_gamma   90.00
#
_symmetry.space_group_name_H-M   'P 1'
#
loop_
_entity.id
_entity.type
_entity.pdbx_description
1 polymer ?
#
loop_
_entity_poly.entity_id
_entity_poly.type
_entity_poly.pdbx_seq_one_letter_code
_entity_poly.pdbx_strand_id
1 'polypeptide(L)'
;LIDEIHTPDSSRYFYEDGYEERQKKGMPQKQLSKEFVRQWLLKEGFQGKEGQIIPEMTKEKITEISNRYIELYEQITGNKFQKSDTNNILQRIDKNVKQYLNTILL
;
A
#
# COMPACT_ATOMS: atom_id res chain seq x y z
N LEU A 1 -17.32 -10.57 -8.86
CA LEU A 1 -16.31 -9.96 -7.96
C LEU A 1 -14.96 -10.58 -8.32
N ILE A 2 -14.03 -9.79 -8.87
CA ILE A 2 -12.84 -10.33 -9.56
C ILE A 2 -11.53 -9.57 -9.30
N ASP A 3 -11.54 -8.42 -8.62
CA ASP A 3 -10.36 -7.59 -8.32
C ASP A 3 -10.23 -7.37 -6.80
N GLU A 4 -9.36 -6.47 -6.36
CA GLU A 4 -9.21 -6.10 -4.95
C GLU A 4 -10.43 -5.36 -4.37
N ILE A 5 -10.64 -5.57 -3.08
CA ILE A 5 -11.76 -5.01 -2.32
C ILE A 5 -11.21 -4.60 -0.97
N HIS A 6 -11.68 -3.47 -0.47
CA HIS A 6 -11.36 -3.02 0.87
C HIS A 6 -9.87 -2.75 1.13
N THR A 7 -9.09 -2.44 0.08
CA THR A 7 -7.66 -2.10 0.18
C THR A 7 -7.43 -0.57 0.19
N PRO A 8 -6.26 -0.07 0.64
CA PRO A 8 -5.92 1.36 0.52
C PRO A 8 -5.86 1.88 -0.92
N ASP A 9 -5.71 0.98 -1.89
CA ASP A 9 -5.57 1.30 -3.32
C ASP A 9 -6.95 1.47 -3.99
N SER A 10 -7.90 0.60 -3.63
CA SER A 10 -9.27 0.59 -4.15
C SER A 10 -10.26 1.44 -3.34
N SER A 11 -9.91 1.83 -2.11
CA SER A 11 -10.85 2.46 -1.16
C SER A 11 -10.23 3.66 -0.42
N ARG A 12 -11.09 4.56 0.06
CA ARG A 12 -10.71 5.63 1.00
C ARG A 12 -11.33 5.35 2.36
N TYR A 13 -10.48 5.03 3.33
CA TYR A 13 -10.92 4.84 4.72
C TYR A 13 -10.70 6.12 5.49
N PHE A 14 -11.74 6.60 6.16
CA PHE A 14 -11.68 7.76 7.04
C PHE A 14 -11.84 7.30 8.48
N TYR A 15 -11.13 7.95 9.39
CA TYR A 15 -11.36 7.75 10.82
C TYR A 15 -12.66 8.44 11.21
N GLU A 16 -13.54 7.70 11.88
CA GLU A 16 -14.78 8.22 12.45
C GLU A 16 -14.48 9.34 13.46
N ASP A 17 -13.48 9.13 14.32
CA ASP A 17 -13.05 10.08 15.34
C ASP A 17 -12.67 11.44 14.73
N GLY A 18 -13.45 12.47 15.07
CA GLY A 18 -13.29 13.84 14.60
C GLY A 18 -13.67 14.07 13.14
N TYR A 19 -14.28 13.10 12.44
CA TYR A 19 -14.71 13.25 11.05
C TYR A 19 -15.68 14.42 10.89
N GLU A 20 -16.72 14.45 11.71
CA GLU A 20 -17.77 15.45 11.66
C GLU A 20 -17.24 16.86 11.94
N GLU A 21 -16.34 17.00 12.92
CA GLU A 21 -15.72 18.28 13.25
C GLU A 21 -14.87 18.81 12.09
N ARG A 22 -14.02 17.96 11.49
CA ARG A 22 -13.23 18.32 10.30
C ARG A 22 -14.14 18.69 9.14
N GLN A 23 -15.24 17.98 8.96
CA GLN A 23 -16.21 18.26 7.91
C GLN A 23 -16.85 19.64 8.08
N LYS A 24 -17.33 19.96 9.29
CA LYS A 24 -17.91 21.27 9.63
C LYS A 24 -16.93 22.42 9.42
N LYS A 25 -15.63 22.18 9.66
CA LYS A 25 -14.55 23.16 9.47
C LYS A 25 -13.99 23.22 8.04
N GLY A 26 -14.47 22.38 7.12
CA GLY A 26 -13.90 22.27 5.77
C GLY A 26 -12.45 21.78 5.74
N MET A 27 -12.01 21.07 6.78
CA MET A 27 -10.65 20.57 6.91
C MET A 27 -10.47 19.21 6.19
N PRO A 28 -9.25 18.90 5.69
CA PRO A 28 -8.96 17.59 5.13
C PRO A 28 -9.22 16.47 6.13
N GLN A 29 -9.86 15.41 5.66
CA GLN A 29 -10.14 14.25 6.51
C GLN A 29 -8.88 13.41 6.75
N LYS A 30 -8.74 12.90 7.98
CA LYS A 30 -7.73 11.89 8.29
C LYS A 30 -8.13 10.59 7.57
N GLN A 31 -7.25 10.09 6.70
CA GLN A 31 -7.54 8.92 5.88
C GLN A 31 -6.38 7.92 5.80
N LEU A 32 -6.75 6.65 5.65
CA LEU A 32 -5.89 5.53 5.29
C LEU A 32 -6.23 5.14 3.85
N SER A 33 -5.47 5.66 2.89
CA SER A 33 -5.61 5.40 1.46
C SER A 33 -4.27 5.63 0.76
N LYS A 34 -4.13 5.24 -0.51
CA LYS A 34 -2.92 5.51 -1.32
C LYS A 34 -2.64 7.00 -1.57
N GLU A 35 -3.56 7.88 -1.18
CA GLU A 35 -3.45 9.31 -1.48
C GLU A 35 -2.22 9.94 -0.85
N PHE A 36 -1.78 9.51 0.33
CA PHE A 36 -0.55 10.07 0.92
C PHE A 36 0.69 9.78 0.07
N VAL A 37 0.76 8.64 -0.61
CA VAL A 37 1.87 8.31 -1.52
C VAL A 37 1.83 9.22 -2.73
N ARG A 38 0.63 9.45 -3.30
CA ARG A 38 0.46 10.41 -4.41
C ARG A 38 0.88 11.81 -4.01
N GLN A 39 0.44 12.30 -2.85
CA GLN A 39 0.81 13.62 -2.34
C GLN A 39 2.31 13.72 -2.05
N TRP A 40 2.94 12.66 -1.57
CA TRP A 40 4.39 12.61 -1.42
C TRP A 40 5.10 12.70 -2.78
N LEU A 41 4.73 11.87 -3.74
CA LEU A 41 5.30 11.91 -5.10
C LEU A 41 5.17 13.30 -5.73
N LEU A 42 3.99 13.93 -5.61
CA LEU A 42 3.75 15.28 -6.11
C LEU A 42 4.68 16.32 -5.46
N LYS A 43 4.90 16.22 -4.13
CA LYS A 43 5.83 17.12 -3.41
C LYS A 43 7.28 16.95 -3.84
N GLU A 44 7.67 15.72 -4.19
CA GLU A 44 8.99 15.42 -4.77
C GLU A 44 9.07 15.75 -6.27
N GLY A 45 8.04 16.40 -6.84
CA GLY A 45 8.02 16.80 -8.24
C GLY A 45 7.67 15.68 -9.22
N PHE A 46 7.25 14.51 -8.75
CA PHE A 46 6.87 13.37 -9.58
C PHE A 46 5.36 13.26 -9.76
N GLN A 47 4.92 13.30 -11.01
CA GLN A 47 3.52 13.11 -11.41
C GLN A 47 3.39 12.16 -12.61
N GLY A 48 4.46 11.46 -12.98
CA GLY A 48 4.49 10.53 -14.12
C GLY A 48 4.59 11.19 -15.49
N LYS A 49 5.08 12.44 -15.58
CA LYS A 49 5.35 13.09 -16.87
C LYS A 49 6.69 12.65 -17.44
N GLU A 50 6.83 12.75 -18.76
CA GLU A 50 8.08 12.45 -19.46
C GLU A 50 9.25 13.28 -18.90
N GLY A 51 10.42 12.66 -18.79
CA GLY A 51 11.63 13.29 -18.23
C GLY A 51 11.65 13.44 -16.71
N GLN A 52 10.57 13.10 -15.99
CA GLN A 52 10.59 13.11 -14.53
C GLN A 52 11.25 11.85 -13.97
N ILE A 53 11.99 12.03 -12.87
CA ILE A 53 12.66 10.94 -12.16
C ILE A 53 11.80 10.55 -10.96
N ILE A 54 11.57 9.25 -10.78
CA ILE A 54 10.91 8.74 -9.58
C ILE A 54 11.80 9.06 -8.36
N PRO A 55 11.25 9.66 -7.29
CA PRO A 55 12.02 9.96 -6.09
C PRO A 55 12.57 8.68 -5.48
N GLU A 56 13.75 8.76 -4.88
CA GLU A 56 14.34 7.61 -4.21
C GLU A 56 13.43 7.12 -3.07
N MET A 57 13.09 5.83 -3.10
CA MET A 57 12.41 5.17 -2.00
C MET A 57 13.42 4.80 -0.92
N THR A 58 13.76 5.78 -0.07
CA THR A 58 14.62 5.52 1.08
C THR A 58 14.00 4.48 2.01
N LYS A 59 14.83 3.82 2.83
CA LYS A 59 14.35 2.80 3.80
C LYS A 59 13.30 3.38 4.75
N GLU A 60 13.45 4.63 5.14
CA GLU A 60 12.54 5.37 6.01
C GLU A 60 11.20 5.56 5.31
N LYS A 61 11.21 6.00 4.04
CA LYS A 61 9.99 6.20 3.25
C LYS A 61 9.27 4.87 2.99
N ILE A 62 10.01 3.81 2.67
CA ILE A 62 9.46 2.45 2.52
C ILE A 62 8.78 2.01 3.82
N THR A 63 9.44 2.23 4.96
CA THR A 63 8.90 1.87 6.28
C THR A 63 7.64 2.66 6.61
N GLU A 64 7.65 3.98 6.38
CA GLU A 64 6.49 4.86 6.57
C GLU A 64 5.28 4.39 5.73
N ILE A 65 5.49 4.19 4.43
CA ILE A 65 4.44 3.72 3.51
C ILE A 65 3.92 2.36 3.97
N SER A 66 4.82 1.41 4.23
CA SER A 66 4.45 0.05 4.65
C SER A 66 3.62 0.04 5.93
N ASN A 67 4.01 0.84 6.93
CA ASN A 67 3.31 0.89 8.20
C ASN A 67 1.87 1.39 8.07
N ARG A 68 1.56 2.28 7.11
CA ARG A 68 0.17 2.72 6.87
C ARG A 68 -0.70 1.63 6.25
N TYR A 69 -0.15 0.82 5.34
CA TYR A 69 -0.87 -0.34 4.79
C TYR A 69 -1.10 -1.40 5.88
N ILE A 70 -0.08 -1.63 6.71
CA ILE A 70 -0.17 -2.51 7.88
C ILE A 70 -1.25 -2.00 8.84
N GLU A 71 -1.24 -0.71 9.18
CA GLU A 71 -2.24 -0.12 10.07
C GLU A 71 -3.66 -0.39 9.57
N LEU A 72 -3.95 -0.14 8.28
CA LEU A 72 -5.28 -0.43 7.74
C LEU A 72 -5.63 -1.92 7.85
N TYR A 73 -4.71 -2.81 7.49
CA TYR A 73 -4.92 -4.26 7.63
C TYR A 73 -5.25 -4.64 9.07
N GLU A 74 -4.49 -4.16 10.05
CA GLU A 74 -4.72 -4.48 11.46
C GLU A 74 -6.05 -3.91 11.97
N GLN A 75 -6.43 -2.70 11.53
CA GLN A 75 -7.70 -2.07 11.91
C GLN A 75 -8.92 -2.80 11.33
N ILE A 76 -8.86 -3.21 10.06
CA ILE A 76 -9.98 -3.89 9.40
C ILE A 76 -10.12 -5.34 9.90
N THR A 77 -8.99 -6.04 10.03
CA THR A 77 -9.01 -7.49 10.32
C THR A 77 -8.94 -7.84 11.80
N GLY A 78 -8.49 -6.90 12.65
CA GLY A 78 -8.18 -7.14 14.06
C GLY A 78 -6.92 -7.98 14.30
N ASN A 79 -6.24 -8.43 13.23
CA ASN A 79 -5.08 -9.30 13.33
C ASN A 79 -3.78 -8.51 13.22
N LYS A 80 -2.73 -8.96 13.92
CA LYS A 80 -1.38 -8.41 13.75
C LYS A 80 -0.78 -8.81 12.42
N PHE A 81 -0.20 -7.85 11.71
CA PHE A 81 0.47 -8.12 10.44
C PHE A 81 1.82 -8.79 10.70
N GLN A 82 2.07 -9.93 10.05
CA GLN A 82 3.35 -10.62 10.11
C GLN A 82 4.12 -10.35 8.81
N LYS A 83 5.25 -9.65 8.92
CA LYS A 83 6.12 -9.40 7.78
C LYS A 83 6.71 -10.73 7.30
N SER A 84 6.59 -10.99 6.01
CA SER A 84 7.20 -12.17 5.38
C SER A 84 8.71 -12.01 5.28
N ASP A 85 9.44 -13.12 5.38
CA ASP A 85 10.87 -13.15 5.05
C ASP A 85 11.08 -12.81 3.56
N THR A 86 12.00 -11.88 3.31
CA THR A 86 12.33 -11.35 1.98
C THR A 86 13.73 -11.76 1.49
N ASN A 87 14.49 -12.55 2.24
CA ASN A 87 15.89 -12.86 1.92
C ASN A 87 16.07 -13.61 0.58
N ASN A 88 15.12 -14.49 0.20
CA ASN A 88 15.25 -15.37 -0.98
C ASN A 88 14.03 -15.29 -1.92
N ILE A 89 13.47 -14.09 -2.13
CA ILE A 89 12.24 -13.91 -2.92
C ILE A 89 12.36 -14.51 -4.32
N LEU A 90 13.45 -14.23 -5.04
CA LEU A 90 13.62 -14.70 -6.43
C LEU A 90 13.64 -16.23 -6.52
N GLN A 91 14.36 -16.89 -5.61
CA GLN A 91 14.40 -18.35 -5.55
C GLN A 91 13.03 -18.94 -5.19
N ARG A 92 12.30 -18.30 -4.26
CA ARG A 92 10.95 -18.74 -3.89
C ARG A 92 9.98 -18.64 -5.07
N ILE A 93 10.05 -17.55 -5.84
CA ILE A 93 9.24 -17.36 -7.04
C ILE A 93 9.58 -18.43 -8.09
N ASP A 94 10.86 -18.59 -8.43
CA ASP A 94 11.31 -19.57 -9.42
C ASP A 94 10.87 -20.99 -9.05
N LYS A 95 11.07 -21.40 -7.79
CA LYS A 95 10.65 -22.71 -7.29
C LYS A 95 9.15 -22.93 -7.44
N ASN A 96 8.33 -21.97 -7.00
CA ASN A 96 6.87 -22.11 -7.03
C ASN A 96 6.34 -22.15 -8.48
N VAL A 97 6.90 -21.34 -9.38
CA VAL A 97 6.53 -21.33 -10.80
C VAL A 97 6.89 -22.66 -11.46
N LYS A 98 8.12 -23.15 -11.28
CA LYS A 98 8.54 -24.46 -11.82
C LYS A 98 7.69 -25.60 -11.28
N GLN A 99 7.39 -25.60 -9.98
CA GLN A 99 6.53 -26.60 -9.37
C GLN A 99 5.15 -26.61 -10.02
N TYR A 100 4.52 -25.43 -10.22
CA TYR A 100 3.22 -25.34 -10.89
C TYR A 100 3.27 -25.81 -12.35
N LEU A 101 4.27 -25.39 -13.13
CA LEU A 101 4.42 -25.82 -14.52
C LEU A 101 4.56 -27.34 -14.64
N ASN A 102 5.30 -27.97 -13.72
CA ASN A 102 5.41 -29.43 -13.67
C ASN A 102 4.08 -30.14 -13.37
N THR A 103 3.12 -29.49 -12.69
CA THR A 103 1.79 -30.07 -12.45
C THR A 103 0.87 -30.04 -13.68
N ILE A 104 1.18 -29.21 -14.70
CA ILE A 104 0.41 -29.11 -15.94
C ILE A 104 1.06 -29.91 -17.08
N LEU A 105 2.38 -30.13 -16.99
CA LEU A 105 3.16 -30.86 -18.00
C LEU A 105 3.16 -32.39 -17.80
N LEU A 106 2.40 -32.90 -16.82
CA LEU A 106 2.09 -34.31 -16.56
C LEU A 106 0.60 -34.55 -16.74
#